data_AF-A0A7W9UVL2-F1
#
_entry.id   AF-A0A7W9UVL2-F1
#
_cell.length_a   1.000
_cell.length_b   1.000
_cell.length_c   1.000
_cell.angle_alpha   90.00
_cell.angle_beta   90.00
_cell.angle_gamma   90.00
#
_symmetry.space_group_name_H-M   'P 1'
#
loop_
_entity.id
_entity.type
_entity.pdbx_description
1 polymer ?
#
loop_
_entity_poly.entity_id
_entity_poly.type
_entity_poly.pdbx_seq_one_letter_code
_entity_poly.pdbx_strand_id
1 'polypeptide(L)'
;MRSLPSGTEPVVFDCDGLLVDTEACWTVAETAIFAAHGHPFGPEQKALVIGRTVEAAGEAVAQYLGCPGAGAELAADLLERVRTELSRGATALPGAAELVRACRTAVPIAVASNSPWGTAGHGTVVGRSHRLLHSLVRRRRSALPQART
;
A
#
# COMPACT_ATOMS: atom_id res chain seq x y z
N MET A 1 -14.97 -14.58 -23.75
CA MET A 1 -14.54 -13.17 -23.78
C MET A 1 -15.53 -12.37 -22.95
N ARG A 2 -15.12 -11.67 -21.88
CA ARG A 2 -16.02 -10.77 -21.15
C ARG A 2 -16.27 -9.54 -22.04
N SER A 3 -17.54 -9.14 -22.17
CA SER A 3 -17.88 -7.88 -22.83
C SER A 3 -17.31 -6.71 -22.03
N LEU A 4 -16.75 -5.72 -22.72
CA LEU A 4 -16.38 -4.47 -22.09
C LEU A 4 -17.65 -3.69 -21.71
N PRO A 5 -17.61 -2.91 -20.61
CA PRO A 5 -18.74 -2.09 -20.21
C PRO A 5 -19.03 -1.03 -21.28
N SER A 6 -20.31 -0.79 -21.54
CA SER A 6 -20.82 0.11 -22.59
C SER A 6 -21.13 1.53 -22.08
N GLY A 7 -20.85 1.81 -20.81
CA GLY A 7 -21.10 3.11 -20.16
C GLY A 7 -19.92 3.56 -19.30
N THR A 8 -19.99 4.79 -18.77
CA THR A 8 -18.96 5.35 -17.90
C THR A 8 -19.15 4.81 -16.48
N GLU A 9 -18.42 3.76 -16.13
CA GLU A 9 -18.49 3.13 -14.81
C GLU A 9 -17.51 3.77 -13.80
N PRO A 10 -17.86 3.81 -12.50
CA PRO A 10 -16.93 4.23 -11.46
C PRO A 10 -15.65 3.36 -11.45
N VAL A 11 -14.51 3.96 -11.13
CA VAL A 11 -13.22 3.24 -11.06
C VAL A 11 -12.77 3.11 -9.62
N VAL A 12 -12.43 1.90 -9.19
CA VAL A 12 -11.74 1.64 -7.93
C VAL A 12 -10.31 1.24 -8.26
N PHE A 13 -9.34 2.05 -7.84
CA PHE A 13 -7.93 1.71 -7.96
C PHE A 13 -7.50 0.90 -6.74
N ASP A 14 -6.73 -0.15 -6.96
CA ASP A 14 -5.84 -0.66 -5.93
C ASP A 14 -4.77 0.40 -5.59
N CYS A 15 -4.14 0.29 -4.43
CA CYS A 15 -3.15 1.27 -3.97
C CYS A 15 -1.73 0.72 -4.08
N ASP A 16 -1.46 -0.30 -3.28
CA ASP A 16 -0.15 -0.89 -3.05
C ASP A 16 0.31 -1.65 -4.29
N GLY A 17 1.41 -1.23 -4.91
CA GLY A 17 1.90 -1.85 -6.15
C GLY A 17 1.16 -1.44 -7.43
N LEU A 18 0.09 -0.61 -7.34
CA LEU A 18 -0.57 -0.01 -8.50
C LEU A 18 -0.35 1.50 -8.60
N LEU A 19 -0.71 2.24 -7.54
CA LEU A 19 -0.55 3.69 -7.50
C LEU A 19 0.75 4.12 -6.83
N VAL A 20 1.21 3.34 -5.85
CA VAL A 20 2.38 3.63 -5.03
C VAL A 20 3.28 2.41 -4.95
N ASP A 21 4.58 2.64 -5.01
CA ASP A 21 5.61 1.62 -4.80
C ASP A 21 5.82 1.44 -3.29
N THR A 22 4.99 0.59 -2.69
CA THR A 22 5.14 0.20 -1.29
C THR A 22 6.10 -0.98 -1.10
N GLU A 23 6.38 -1.75 -2.15
CA GLU A 23 7.35 -2.86 -2.12
C GLU A 23 8.76 -2.40 -1.74
N ALA A 24 9.14 -1.18 -2.11
CA ALA A 24 10.39 -0.57 -1.64
C ALA A 24 10.43 -0.44 -0.10
N CYS A 25 9.34 0.00 0.53
CA CYS A 25 9.23 0.11 2.00
C CYS A 25 9.30 -1.27 2.67
N TRP A 26 8.61 -2.27 2.10
CA TRP A 26 8.70 -3.66 2.56
C TRP A 26 10.13 -4.18 2.49
N THR A 27 10.80 -3.97 1.36
CA THR A 27 12.18 -4.43 1.14
C THR A 27 13.15 -3.81 2.14
N VAL A 28 12.99 -2.53 2.49
CA VAL A 28 13.81 -1.87 3.52
C VAL A 28 13.58 -2.50 4.91
N ALA A 29 12.32 -2.73 5.27
CA ALA A 29 11.96 -3.33 6.56
C ALA A 29 12.45 -4.78 6.69
N GLU A 30 12.27 -5.59 5.64
CA GLU A 30 12.76 -6.96 5.55
C GLU A 30 14.29 -7.00 5.65
N THR A 31 14.98 -6.12 4.93
CA THR A 31 16.44 -5.98 5.01
C THR A 31 16.90 -5.70 6.43
N ALA A 32 16.20 -4.81 7.15
CA ALA A 32 16.54 -4.48 8.52
C ALA A 32 16.35 -5.65 9.50
N ILE A 33 15.31 -6.48 9.31
CA ILE A 33 15.09 -7.68 10.13
C ILE A 33 16.21 -8.69 9.93
N PHE A 34 16.54 -9.02 8.68
CA PHE A 34 17.60 -9.99 8.41
C PHE A 34 18.96 -9.48 8.92
N ALA A 35 19.26 -8.19 8.72
CA ALA A 35 20.49 -7.58 9.22
C ALA A 35 20.60 -7.63 10.75
N ALA A 36 19.49 -7.41 11.48
CA ALA A 36 19.46 -7.52 12.95
C ALA A 36 19.80 -8.92 13.46
N HIS A 37 19.65 -9.95 12.62
CA HIS A 37 19.96 -11.33 12.93
C HIS A 37 21.26 -11.81 12.25
N GLY A 38 22.05 -10.89 11.67
CA GLY A 38 23.34 -11.22 11.06
C GLY A 38 23.25 -11.87 9.67
N HIS A 39 22.09 -11.78 9.01
CA HIS A 39 21.89 -12.32 7.66
C HIS A 39 21.77 -11.21 6.61
N PRO A 40 22.28 -11.42 5.38
CA PRO A 40 21.99 -10.54 4.27
C PRO A 40 20.53 -10.71 3.82
N PHE A 41 20.01 -9.70 3.12
CA PHE A 41 18.73 -9.79 2.43
C PHE A 41 18.93 -9.68 0.92
N GLY A 42 18.69 -10.79 0.22
CA GLY A 42 18.80 -10.90 -1.22
C GLY A 42 17.60 -11.63 -1.84
N PRO A 43 17.71 -12.04 -3.12
CA PRO A 43 16.61 -12.67 -3.84
C PRO A 43 16.05 -13.94 -3.17
N GLU A 44 16.91 -14.72 -2.53
CA GLU A 44 16.52 -15.91 -1.78
C GLU A 44 15.63 -15.54 -0.58
N GLN A 45 16.07 -14.58 0.24
CA GLN A 45 15.32 -14.14 1.42
C GLN A 45 14.03 -13.42 1.01
N LYS A 46 14.04 -12.63 -0.07
CA LYS A 46 12.82 -12.03 -0.63
C LYS A 46 11.83 -13.10 -1.08
N ALA A 47 12.29 -14.18 -1.73
CA ALA A 47 11.42 -15.29 -2.13
C ALA A 47 10.77 -16.02 -0.95
N LEU A 48 11.36 -15.97 0.25
CA LEU A 48 10.76 -16.52 1.46
C LEU A 48 9.56 -15.72 1.97
N VAL A 49 9.48 -14.43 1.66
CA VAL A 49 8.48 -13.52 2.27
C VAL A 49 7.51 -12.93 1.25
N ILE A 50 7.94 -12.73 0.01
CA ILE A 50 7.13 -12.09 -1.03
C ILE A 50 5.82 -12.85 -1.29
N GLY A 51 4.71 -12.11 -1.37
CA GLY A 51 3.38 -12.65 -1.64
C GLY A 51 2.76 -13.45 -0.49
N ARG A 52 3.40 -13.51 0.69
CA ARG A 52 2.83 -14.15 1.89
C ARG A 52 2.04 -13.14 2.73
N THR A 53 1.16 -13.64 3.59
CA THR A 53 0.63 -12.81 4.68
C THR A 53 1.77 -12.48 5.64
N VAL A 54 1.62 -11.42 6.43
CA VAL A 54 2.66 -10.97 7.37
C VAL A 54 2.96 -12.05 8.41
N GLU A 55 1.93 -12.78 8.84
CA GLU A 55 2.04 -13.88 9.79
C GLU A 55 2.86 -15.04 9.18
N ALA A 56 2.51 -15.45 7.96
CA ALA A 56 3.22 -16.51 7.25
C ALA A 56 4.66 -16.11 6.87
N ALA A 57 4.91 -14.82 6.60
CA ALA A 57 6.25 -14.29 6.41
C ALA A 57 7.06 -14.36 7.72
N GLY A 58 6.48 -13.94 8.85
CA GLY A 58 7.12 -14.03 10.16
C GLY A 58 7.51 -15.46 10.53
N GLU A 59 6.62 -16.43 10.33
CA GLU A 59 6.92 -17.85 10.53
C GLU A 59 8.05 -18.35 9.63
N ALA A 60 8.06 -17.95 8.36
CA ALA A 60 9.10 -18.32 7.41
C ALA A 60 10.47 -17.78 7.80
N VAL A 61 10.51 -16.51 8.21
CA VAL A 61 11.73 -15.86 8.70
C VAL A 61 12.20 -16.54 9.99
N ALA A 62 11.30 -16.85 10.93
CA ALA A 62 11.63 -17.57 12.15
C ALA A 62 12.30 -18.93 11.88
N GLN A 63 11.74 -19.69 10.92
CA GLN A 63 12.31 -20.97 10.48
C GLN A 63 13.69 -20.78 9.84
N TYR A 64 13.83 -19.80 8.95
CA TYR A 64 15.09 -19.51 8.26
C TYR A 64 16.21 -19.11 9.23
N LEU A 65 15.89 -18.30 10.25
CA LEU A 65 16.84 -17.83 11.26
C LEU A 65 17.16 -18.88 12.33
N GLY A 66 16.51 -20.06 12.30
CA GLY A 66 16.68 -21.09 13.32
C GLY A 66 16.06 -20.73 14.67
N CYS A 67 15.04 -19.87 14.69
CA CYS A 67 14.31 -19.42 15.88
C CYS A 67 12.84 -19.85 15.85
N PRO A 68 12.52 -21.16 15.78
CA PRO A 68 11.15 -21.63 15.73
C PRO A 68 10.33 -21.14 16.92
N GLY A 69 9.11 -20.64 16.67
CA GLY A 69 8.24 -20.05 17.69
C GLY A 69 8.28 -18.51 17.74
N ALA A 70 9.29 -17.87 17.16
CA ALA A 70 9.40 -16.40 17.10
C ALA A 70 8.57 -15.74 15.98
N GLY A 71 7.78 -16.52 15.23
CA GLY A 71 7.09 -16.02 14.02
C GLY A 71 6.15 -14.84 14.27
N ALA A 72 5.38 -14.88 15.35
CA ALA A 72 4.46 -13.79 15.71
C ALA A 72 5.22 -12.50 16.12
N GLU A 73 6.35 -12.64 16.82
CA GLU A 73 7.20 -11.51 17.20
C GLU A 73 7.85 -10.86 15.96
N LEU A 74 8.40 -11.68 15.06
CA LEU A 74 9.00 -11.22 13.81
C LEU A 74 7.96 -10.58 12.87
N ALA A 75 6.75 -11.13 12.80
CA ALA A 75 5.64 -10.53 12.07
C ALA A 75 5.27 -9.13 12.62
N ALA A 76 5.23 -8.99 13.95
CA ALA A 76 4.94 -7.71 14.59
C ALA A 76 6.07 -6.68 14.36
N ASP A 77 7.34 -7.09 14.49
CA ASP A 77 8.50 -6.23 14.20
C ASP A 77 8.50 -5.80 12.72
N LEU A 78 8.24 -6.73 11.79
CA LEU A 78 8.15 -6.43 10.37
C LEU A 78 7.09 -5.36 10.09
N LEU A 79 5.90 -5.54 10.65
CA LEU A 79 4.80 -4.61 10.44
C LEU A 79 5.11 -3.21 10.98
N GLU A 80 5.79 -3.12 12.12
CA GLU A 80 6.16 -1.84 12.72
C GLU A 80 7.24 -1.11 11.90
N ARG A 81 8.22 -1.85 11.39
CA ARG A 81 9.23 -1.30 10.47
C ARG A 81 8.61 -0.84 9.17
N VAL A 82 7.72 -1.63 8.57
CA VAL A 82 6.99 -1.26 7.35
C VAL A 82 6.17 0.00 7.58
N ARG A 83 5.44 0.12 8.69
CA ARG A 83 4.71 1.34 9.04
C ARG A 83 5.64 2.55 9.17
N THR A 84 6.80 2.36 9.78
CA THR A 84 7.81 3.41 9.90
C THR A 84 8.27 3.88 8.53
N GLU A 85 8.61 2.97 7.61
CA GLU A 85 9.02 3.34 6.25
C GLU A 85 7.88 3.99 5.45
N LEU A 86 6.67 3.45 5.53
CA LEU A 86 5.50 4.04 4.87
C LEU A 86 5.18 5.45 5.39
N SER A 87 5.42 5.72 6.68
CA SER A 87 5.23 7.06 7.27
C SER A 87 6.20 8.11 6.72
N ARG A 88 7.37 7.68 6.23
CA ARG A 88 8.33 8.55 5.53
C ARG A 88 7.88 8.88 4.11
N GLY A 89 6.97 8.06 3.57
CA GLY A 89 6.35 8.22 2.27
C GLY A 89 6.80 7.16 1.26
N ALA A 90 5.87 6.75 0.41
CA ALA A 90 6.11 5.87 -0.73
C ALA A 90 6.06 6.66 -2.04
N THR A 91 6.86 6.24 -3.02
CA THR A 91 6.93 6.90 -4.33
C THR A 91 5.70 6.51 -5.17
N ALA A 92 5.14 7.46 -5.92
CA ALA A 92 4.09 7.13 -6.88
C ALA A 92 4.67 6.33 -8.05
N LEU A 93 3.95 5.29 -8.50
CA LEU A 93 4.38 4.53 -9.67
C LEU A 93 4.28 5.35 -10.96
N PRO A 94 5.12 5.08 -11.98
CA PRO A 94 5.10 5.80 -13.25
C PRO A 94 3.69 5.80 -13.88
N GLY A 95 3.18 6.98 -14.25
CA GLY A 95 1.86 7.11 -14.88
C GLY A 95 0.67 7.07 -13.91
N ALA A 96 0.86 6.69 -12.65
CA ALA A 96 -0.23 6.58 -11.67
C ALA A 96 -0.91 7.93 -11.45
N ALA A 97 -0.14 9.00 -11.35
CA ALA A 97 -0.66 10.33 -11.10
C ALA A 97 -1.46 10.86 -12.30
N GLU A 98 -0.96 10.63 -13.51
CA GLU A 98 -1.60 10.98 -14.78
C GLU A 98 -2.92 10.23 -14.95
N LEU A 99 -2.91 8.92 -14.69
CA LEU A 99 -4.09 8.06 -14.77
C LEU A 99 -5.19 8.51 -13.80
N VAL A 100 -4.85 8.71 -12.52
CA VAL A 100 -5.80 9.17 -11.52
C VAL A 100 -6.38 10.53 -11.91
N ARG A 101 -5.55 11.47 -12.39
CA ARG A 101 -6.04 12.79 -12.85
C ARG A 101 -7.02 12.67 -14.02
N ALA A 102 -6.70 11.83 -15.01
CA ALA A 102 -7.56 11.62 -16.17
C ALA A 102 -8.91 11.00 -15.76
N CYS A 103 -8.90 9.86 -15.05
CA CYS A 103 -10.12 9.17 -14.63
C CYS A 103 -11.02 10.05 -13.76
N ARG A 104 -10.42 10.82 -12.85
CA ARG A 104 -11.14 11.72 -11.94
C ARG A 104 -11.95 12.81 -12.63
N THR A 105 -11.56 13.21 -13.85
CA THR A 105 -12.32 14.17 -14.68
C THR A 105 -13.48 13.52 -15.45
N ALA A 106 -13.42 12.20 -15.67
CA ALA A 106 -14.41 11.47 -16.45
C ALA A 106 -15.45 10.74 -15.57
N VAL A 107 -15.02 10.15 -14.44
CA VAL A 107 -15.85 9.28 -13.59
C VAL A 107 -15.58 9.50 -12.10
N PRO A 108 -16.50 9.09 -11.21
CA PRO A 108 -16.19 8.88 -9.80
C PRO A 108 -15.05 7.86 -9.64
N ILE A 109 -14.12 8.15 -8.73
CA ILE A 109 -13.01 7.26 -8.42
C ILE A 109 -12.93 6.97 -6.91
N ALA A 110 -12.46 5.78 -6.55
CA ALA A 110 -12.09 5.39 -5.20
C ALA A 110 -10.74 4.67 -5.19
N VAL A 111 -10.17 4.49 -3.99
CA VAL A 111 -8.94 3.72 -3.78
C VAL A 111 -9.22 2.65 -2.72
N ALA A 112 -8.79 1.42 -2.98
CA ALA A 112 -8.76 0.32 -2.03
C ALA A 112 -7.31 0.06 -1.60
N SER A 113 -7.08 -0.22 -0.32
CA SER A 113 -5.75 -0.54 0.21
C SER A 113 -5.90 -1.43 1.45
N ASN A 114 -5.04 -2.44 1.54
CA ASN A 114 -4.91 -3.32 2.71
C ASN A 114 -3.79 -2.86 3.66
N SER A 115 -3.07 -1.78 3.34
CA SER A 115 -2.02 -1.26 4.21
C SER A 115 -2.62 -0.84 5.56
N PRO A 116 -2.04 -1.27 6.70
CA PRO A 116 -2.60 -0.98 8.02
C PRO A 116 -2.50 0.51 8.33
N TRP A 117 -3.67 1.17 8.38
CA TRP A 117 -3.81 2.55 8.82
C TRP A 117 -3.81 2.61 10.36
N GLY A 118 -3.30 3.71 10.93
CA GLY A 118 -3.14 3.91 12.37
C GLY A 118 -4.33 3.43 13.21
N THR A 119 -4.03 2.55 14.16
CA THR A 119 -4.84 2.05 15.29
C THR A 119 -6.36 2.27 15.23
N ALA A 120 -7.08 1.18 14.90
CA ALA A 120 -8.38 0.72 15.44
C ALA A 120 -9.41 0.35 14.36
N GLY A 121 -9.81 -0.93 14.36
CA GLY A 121 -11.09 -1.37 13.82
C GLY A 121 -11.05 -1.98 12.43
N HIS A 122 -11.52 -3.23 12.35
CA HIS A 122 -11.86 -3.92 11.10
C HIS A 122 -12.88 -3.10 10.31
N GLY A 123 -12.58 -2.80 9.04
CA GLY A 123 -13.56 -2.22 8.13
C GLY A 123 -12.95 -1.64 6.87
N THR A 124 -13.50 -2.00 5.73
CA THR A 124 -13.32 -1.29 4.46
C THR A 124 -13.71 0.18 4.66
N VAL A 125 -12.76 1.10 4.51
CA VAL A 125 -13.01 2.54 4.60
C VAL A 125 -12.57 3.25 3.33
N VAL A 126 -13.55 3.84 2.64
CA VAL A 126 -13.34 4.94 1.69
C VAL A 126 -13.16 6.22 2.51
N GLY A 127 -11.92 6.66 2.78
CA GLY A 127 -11.70 7.96 3.44
C GLY A 127 -10.31 8.31 3.98
N ARG A 128 -9.77 9.44 3.48
CA ARG A 128 -8.76 10.39 4.04
C ARG A 128 -7.31 9.91 4.24
N SER A 129 -6.75 9.46 3.12
CA SER A 129 -5.43 9.75 2.52
C SER A 129 -4.25 10.30 3.36
N HIS A 130 -3.11 9.63 3.29
CA HIS A 130 -1.78 10.19 3.47
C HIS A 130 -1.47 11.29 2.42
N ARG A 131 -0.47 12.18 2.64
CA ARG A 131 -0.18 13.37 1.80
C ARG A 131 -0.09 13.10 0.29
N LEU A 132 0.44 11.95 -0.13
CA LEU A 132 0.51 11.55 -1.55
C LEU A 132 -0.87 11.20 -2.14
N LEU A 133 -1.66 10.35 -1.50
CA LEU A 133 -3.05 10.06 -1.93
C LEU A 133 -3.92 11.32 -1.91
N HIS A 134 -3.68 12.23 -0.95
CA HIS A 134 -4.37 13.52 -0.88
C HIS A 134 -4.04 14.43 -2.08
N SER A 135 -2.80 14.40 -2.55
CA SER A 135 -2.35 15.18 -3.72
C SER A 135 -2.93 14.64 -5.04
N LEU A 136 -3.14 13.32 -5.13
CA LEU A 136 -3.61 12.67 -6.36
C LEU A 136 -5.14 12.72 -6.53
N VAL A 137 -5.92 12.65 -5.44
CA VAL A 137 -7.37 12.36 -5.51
C VAL A 137 -8.28 13.60 -5.33
N ARG A 138 -7.79 14.79 -4.93
CA ARG A 138 -8.68 15.91 -4.56
C ARG A 138 -9.38 16.63 -5.72
N ARG A 139 -10.73 16.66 -5.60
CA ARG A 139 -11.66 17.75 -5.98
C ARG A 139 -11.09 19.18 -5.92
N ARG A 140 -10.68 19.89 -6.99
CA ARG A 140 -10.89 21.35 -6.91
C ARG A 140 -12.41 21.48 -6.94
N ARG A 141 -13.04 21.86 -5.82
CA ARG A 141 -14.41 22.34 -5.86
C ARG A 141 -14.35 23.61 -6.70
N SER A 142 -14.78 23.54 -7.95
CA SER A 142 -15.13 24.74 -8.70
C SER A 142 -16.25 25.41 -7.91
N ALA A 143 -16.01 26.64 -7.47
CA ALA A 143 -17.06 27.49 -6.95
C ALA A 143 -18.08 27.66 -8.08
N LEU A 144 -19.29 27.14 -7.88
CA LEU A 144 -20.43 27.54 -8.71
C LEU A 144 -20.63 29.05 -8.52
N PRO A 145 -20.75 29.85 -9.60
CA PRO A 145 -21.10 31.25 -9.45
C PRO A 145 -22.47 31.33 -8.79
N GLN A 146 -22.57 32.05 -7.68
CA GLN A 146 -23.87 32.37 -7.11
C GLN A 146 -24.62 33.25 -8.12
N ALA A 147 -25.74 32.73 -8.62
CA ALA A 147 -26.69 33.51 -9.39
C ALA A 147 -27.16 34.67 -8.52
N ARG A 148 -26.79 35.89 -8.91
CA ARG A 148 -27.36 37.11 -8.32
C ARG A 148 -28.77 37.27 -8.88
N THR A 149 -29.77 37.17 -8.02
CA THR A 149 -31.09 37.78 -8.22
C THR A 149 -31.00 39.29 -8.17
#